data_AF-A0A1V2I8A6-F1
#
_entry.id   AF-A0A1V2I8A6-F1
#
_cell.length_a   1.000
_cell.length_b   1.000
_cell.length_c   1.000
_cell.angle_alpha   90.00
_cell.angle_beta   90.00
_cell.angle_gamma   90.00
#
_symmetry.space_group_name_H-M   'P 1'
#
loop_
_entity.id
_entity.type
_entity.pdbx_description
1 polymer ?
#
loop_
_entity_poly.entity_id
_entity_poly.type
_entity_poly.pdbx_seq_one_letter_code
_entity_poly.pdbx_strand_id
1 'polypeptide(L)'
;MWEVRAAPGRLPDLLGWVRGTAVPELLGTPACLRVDVYDAADERVVVIARFAGTPARLPEPPAGLLRRPAHAWPFRHLSTYRATHP
;
A
#
# COMPACT_ATOMS: atom_id res chain seq x y z
N MET A 1 1.67 -0.65 6.97
CA MET A 1 1.55 -1.66 5.90
C MET A 1 0.08 -1.91 5.66
N TRP A 2 -0.30 -2.03 4.39
CA TRP A 2 -1.65 -2.36 3.95
C TRP A 2 -1.55 -3.48 2.91
N GLU A 3 -2.31 -4.56 3.08
CA GLU A 3 -2.32 -5.73 2.20
C GLU A 3 -3.77 -6.12 1.90
N VAL A 4 -4.06 -6.40 0.63
CA VAL A 4 -5.33 -7.00 0.26
C VAL A 4 -5.22 -7.87 -1.00
N ARG A 5 -6.22 -8.73 -1.20
CA ARG A 5 -6.47 -9.37 -2.49
C ARG A 5 -7.60 -8.65 -3.22
N ALA A 6 -7.39 -8.35 -4.49
CA ALA A 6 -8.45 -7.83 -5.35
C ALA A 6 -9.59 -8.84 -5.49
N ALA A 7 -10.79 -8.34 -5.75
CA ALA A 7 -11.87 -9.19 -6.25
C ALA A 7 -11.46 -9.81 -7.61
N PRO A 8 -12.03 -10.96 -8.00
CA PRO A 8 -11.63 -11.67 -9.22
C PRO A 8 -11.62 -10.77 -10.46
N GLY A 9 -10.47 -10.65 -11.13
CA GLY A 9 -10.31 -9.86 -12.35
C GLY A 9 -10.26 -8.34 -12.11
N ARG A 10 -10.20 -7.89 -10.85
CA ARG A 10 -10.19 -6.46 -10.48
C ARG A 10 -8.80 -5.95 -10.10
N LEU A 11 -7.74 -6.75 -10.24
CA LEU A 11 -6.37 -6.31 -9.95
C LEU A 11 -5.97 -5.02 -10.70
N PRO A 12 -6.25 -4.84 -12.00
CA PRO A 12 -5.91 -3.60 -12.71
C PRO A 12 -6.62 -2.38 -12.12
N ASP A 13 -7.91 -2.51 -11.79
CA ASP A 13 -8.72 -1.44 -11.20
C ASP A 13 -8.23 -1.09 -9.79
N LEU A 14 -7.89 -2.10 -8.99
CA LEU A 14 -7.33 -1.90 -7.66
C LEU A 14 -5.98 -1.16 -7.73
N LEU A 15 -5.08 -1.57 -8.63
CA LEU A 15 -3.81 -0.88 -8.84
C LEU A 15 -4.01 0.54 -9.39
N GLY A 16 -5.02 0.73 -10.26
CA GLY A 16 -5.43 2.04 -10.75
C GLY A 16 -5.86 2.97 -9.61
N TRP A 17 -6.73 2.49 -8.72
CA TRP A 17 -7.14 3.23 -7.52
C TRP A 17 -5.97 3.47 -6.56
N VAL A 18 -5.12 2.47 -6.30
CA VAL A 18 -3.96 2.64 -5.42
C VAL A 18 -3.05 3.75 -5.95
N ARG A 19 -2.72 3.75 -7.24
CA ARG A 19 -1.80 4.72 -7.85
C ARG A 19 -2.45 6.09 -8.06
N GLY A 20 -3.74 6.13 -8.41
CA GLY A 20 -4.47 7.36 -8.74
C GLY A 20 -5.12 8.06 -7.55
N THR A 21 -5.34 7.37 -6.44
CA THR A 21 -6.04 7.90 -5.26
C THR A 21 -5.24 7.68 -3.98
N ALA A 22 -4.99 6.42 -3.60
CA ALA A 22 -4.42 6.13 -2.29
C ALA A 22 -3.00 6.68 -2.12
N VAL A 23 -2.13 6.50 -3.12
CA VAL A 23 -0.75 7.00 -3.09
C VAL A 23 -0.70 8.53 -3.03
N PRO A 24 -1.40 9.29 -3.89
CA PRO A 24 -1.49 10.75 -3.78
C PRO A 24 -1.97 11.23 -2.41
N GLU A 25 -3.00 10.61 -1.84
CA GLU A 25 -3.50 10.99 -0.51
C GLU A 25 -2.48 10.76 0.61
N LEU A 26 -1.79 9.61 0.59
CA LEU A 26 -0.72 9.34 1.56
C LEU A 26 0.40 10.36 1.42
N LEU A 27 0.87 10.61 0.19
CA LEU A 27 1.94 11.57 -0.07
C LEU A 27 1.55 13.02 0.24
N GLY A 28 0.26 13.36 0.16
CA GLY A 28 -0.28 14.65 0.60
C GLY A 28 -0.28 14.84 2.12
N THR A 29 -0.10 13.76 2.90
CA THR A 29 0.06 13.86 4.36
C THR A 29 1.44 14.42 4.68
N PRO A 30 1.57 15.52 5.46
CA PRO A 30 2.86 16.19 5.70
C PRO A 30 3.97 15.30 6.26
N ALA A 31 3.61 14.27 7.01
CA ALA A 31 4.55 13.33 7.63
C ALA A 31 4.93 12.15 6.71
N CYS A 32 4.31 11.98 5.54
CA CYS A 32 4.60 10.84 4.67
C CYS A 32 5.93 11.01 3.96
N LEU A 33 6.85 10.08 4.19
CA LEU A 33 8.21 10.13 3.67
C LEU A 33 8.37 9.32 2.39
N ARG A 34 7.62 8.21 2.28
CA ARG A 34 7.77 7.27 1.17
C ARG A 34 6.57 6.35 1.10
N VAL A 35 6.15 6.01 -0.12
CA VAL A 35 5.16 4.96 -0.37
C VAL A 35 5.73 4.01 -1.42
N ASP A 36 5.75 2.72 -1.09
CA ASP A 36 6.14 1.64 -1.99
C ASP A 36 4.89 0.78 -2.28
N VAL A 37 4.65 0.43 -3.55
CA VAL A 37 3.52 -0.39 -3.99
C VAL A 37 4.05 -1.66 -4.64
N TYR A 38 3.49 -2.80 -4.25
CA TYR A 38 3.87 -4.12 -4.73
C TYR A 38 2.62 -4.88 -5.16
N ASP A 39 2.74 -5.67 -6.22
CA ASP A 39 1.83 -6.77 -6.50
C ASP A 39 2.49 -8.12 -6.18
N ALA A 40 1.67 -9.16 -6.10
CA ALA A 40 2.12 -10.53 -5.95
C ALA A 40 1.12 -11.48 -6.60
N ALA A 41 1.44 -12.78 -6.60
CA ALA A 41 0.51 -13.83 -7.01
C ALA A 41 -0.85 -13.73 -6.26
N ASP A 42 -1.88 -14.33 -6.85
CA ASP A 42 -3.27 -14.30 -6.37
C ASP A 42 -3.90 -12.90 -6.29
N GLU A 43 -3.60 -12.04 -7.25
CA GLU A 43 -4.17 -10.68 -7.35
C GLU A 43 -3.99 -9.86 -6.07
N ARG A 44 -2.84 -10.04 -5.41
CA ARG A 44 -2.53 -9.37 -4.14
C ARG A 44 -1.81 -8.05 -4.39
N VAL A 45 -2.18 -7.04 -3.60
CA VAL A 45 -1.53 -5.74 -3.57
C VAL A 45 -1.07 -5.44 -2.16
N VAL A 46 0.17 -4.94 -2.04
CA VAL A 46 0.75 -4.47 -0.78
C VAL A 46 1.18 -3.02 -0.95
N VAL A 47 0.80 -2.17 0.00
CA VAL A 47 1.27 -0.80 0.13
C VAL A 47 2.05 -0.65 1.44
N ILE A 48 3.30 -0.22 1.33
CA ILE A 48 4.15 0.11 2.47
C ILE A 48 4.44 1.61 2.44
N ALA A 49 3.80 2.35 3.33
CA ALA A 49 4.07 3.76 3.55
C ALA A 49 4.91 3.98 4.82
N ARG A 50 5.86 4.91 4.75
CA ARG A 50 6.70 5.34 5.87
C ARG A 50 6.35 6.77 6.23
N PHE A 51 6.24 7.04 7.53
CA PHE A 51 5.90 8.35 8.06
C PHE A 51 6.93 8.80 9.09
N ALA A 52 7.16 10.11 9.19
CA ALA A 52 7.79 10.74 10.34
C ALA A 52 6.76 10.86 11.47
N GLY A 53 6.75 9.90 12.40
CA GLY A 53 5.81 9.87 13.52
C GLY A 53 4.60 8.98 13.27
N THR A 54 3.40 9.47 13.61
CA THR A 54 2.17 8.69 13.55
C THR A 54 1.78 8.38 12.10
N PRO A 55 1.61 7.10 11.71
CA PRO A 55 1.21 6.76 10.35
C PRO A 55 -0.25 7.11 10.07
N ALA A 56 -0.52 7.64 8.88
CA ALA A 56 -1.88 7.80 8.38
C ALA A 56 -2.45 6.44 7.91
N ARG A 57 -3.78 6.31 7.93
CA ARG A 57 -4.48 5.18 7.31
C ARG A 57 -4.67 5.43 5.82
N LEU A 58 -4.69 4.37 5.02
CA LEU A 58 -5.15 4.48 3.64
C LEU A 58 -6.65 4.80 3.61
N PRO A 59 -7.11 5.52 2.58
CA PRO A 59 -8.54 5.65 2.29
C PRO A 59 -9.18 4.29 2.03
N GLU A 60 -10.50 4.20 2.21
CA GLU A 60 -11.26 3.00 1.88
C GLU A 60 -11.37 2.85 0.35
N PRO A 61 -11.07 1.67 -0.22
CA PRO A 61 -11.23 1.45 -1.65
C PRO A 61 -12.71 1.45 -2.09
N PRO A 62 -13.00 1.79 -3.35
CA PRO A 62 -14.32 1.59 -3.94
C PRO A 62 -14.88 0.19 -3.70
N ALA A 63 -16.19 0.12 -3.43
CA ALA A 63 -16.88 -1.13 -3.18
C ALA A 63 -16.70 -2.13 -4.33
N GLY A 64 -16.48 -3.40 -3.99
CA GLY A 64 -16.29 -4.48 -4.97
C GLY A 64 -14.89 -4.58 -5.58
N LEU A 65 -13.94 -3.72 -5.22
CA LEU A 65 -12.53 -3.90 -5.61
C LEU A 65 -11.81 -4.96 -4.77
N LEU A 66 -12.27 -5.19 -3.54
CA LEU A 66 -11.61 -6.08 -2.60
C LEU A 66 -12.35 -7.41 -2.49
N ARG A 67 -11.61 -8.52 -2.46
CA ARG A 67 -12.18 -9.85 -2.17
C ARG A 67 -12.55 -10.03 -0.70
N ARG A 68 -11.87 -9.29 0.18
CA ARG A 68 -12.06 -9.25 1.63
C ARG A 68 -11.50 -7.93 2.18
N PRO A 69 -11.87 -7.51 3.39
CA PRO A 69 -11.28 -6.33 4.02
C PRO A 69 -9.75 -6.40 4.01
N ALA A 70 -9.12 -5.25 3.79
CA ALA A 70 -7.67 -5.15 3.80
C ALA A 70 -7.12 -5.37 5.21
N HIS A 71 -5.94 -5.96 5.27
CA HIS A 71 -5.18 -6.02 6.50
C HIS A 71 -4.26 -4.80 6.61
N ALA A 72 -4.31 -4.09 7.73
CA ALA A 72 -3.53 -2.89 7.95
C ALA A 72 -2.89 -2.88 9.33
N TRP A 73 -1.56 -2.73 9.38
CA TRP A 73 -0.81 -2.70 10.62
C TRP A 73 0.30 -1.63 10.59
N PRO A 74 0.48 -0.87 11.69
CA PRO A 74 1.66 -0.05 11.88
C PRO A 74 2.84 -0.93 12.29
N PHE A 75 4.03 -0.63 11.76
CA PHE A 75 5.28 -1.26 12.18
C PHE A 75 6.40 -0.21 12.21
N ARG A 76 7.41 -0.45 13.05
CA ARG A 76 8.61 0.38 13.11
C ARG A 76 9.66 -0.16 12.14
N HIS A 77 10.16 0.70 11.25
CA HIS A 77 11.34 0.39 10.45
C HIS A 77 12.57 0.33 11.37
N LEU A 78 13.35 -0.75 11.29
CA LEU A 78 14.55 -0.93 12.12
C LEU A 78 15.82 -0.74 11.30
N SER A 79 15.93 -1.45 10.18
CA SER A 79 17.11 -1.46 9.32
C SER A 79 16.73 -1.72 7.87
N THR A 80 17.58 -1.31 6.95
CA THR A 80 17.54 -1.76 5.55
C THR A 80 18.91 -2.29 5.18
N TYR A 81 18.95 -3.53 4.69
CA TYR A 81 20.15 -4.15 4.16
C TYR A 81 20.12 -4.03 2.64
N ARG A 82 21.25 -3.68 2.03
CA ARG A 82 21.41 -3.59 0.58
C ARG A 82 22.47 -4.58 0.16
N ALA A 83 22.19 -5.35 -0.89
CA ALA A 83 23.22 -6.15 -1.52
C ALA A 83 24.24 -5.22 -2.18
N THR A 84 25.51 -5.36 -1.83
CA THR A 84 26.63 -4.85 -2.61
C THR A 84 26.77 -5.76 -3.83
N HIS A 85 26.29 -5.31 -4.98
CA HIS A 85 26.63 -5.97 -6.23
C HIS A 85 28.00 -5.45 -6.68
N PRO A 86 28.89 -6.32 -7.21
CA PRO A 86 30.13 -5.88 -7.86
C PRO A 86 29.83 -5.04 -9.12
#